data_AF-A0A251WAV4-F1
#
_entry.id   AF-A0A251WAV4-F1
#
_cell.length_a   1.000
_cell.length_b   1.000
_cell.length_c   1.000
_cell.angle_alpha   90.00
_cell.angle_beta   90.00
_cell.angle_gamma   90.00
#
_symmetry.space_group_name_H-M   'P 1'
#
loop_
_entity.id
_entity.type
_entity.pdbx_description
1 polymer ?
#
loop_
_entity_poly.entity_id
_entity_poly.type
_entity_poly.pdbx_seq_one_letter_code
_entity_poly.pdbx_strand_id
1 'polypeptide(L)'
;MTLADKLAQEWRSQLQADLPGQVSAHEAIVAWLLGENQDQFDTFTNTQLDIARQAMDYRYRILRDRYLDANPERAYRNLIQRLSGLFLLRNKIKTWISLSRDRQRTVVDVLQEVIQELMQQDSYLQQQTAWIGQCTTDARLRNALVLAATEEYCLRPIRNQPLLMYRFVNYLRRSQRGGMTQVPTADFIRLVSEEVNPDDADGSVSLLDGQAISEYQDAQAQAEQREVRDAVVGNLAAYLDEKVGPEASAWLKLYLQGKTQETIAEALNMPIKQVYRLREKVSYHAIKVFAAKKQPELVAEWLGS
;
A
#
# COMPACT_ATOMS: atom_id res chain seq x y z
N MET A 1 -7.73 -17.85 -31.88
CA MET A 1 -7.19 -16.72 -31.10
C MET A 1 -8.03 -16.64 -29.85
N THR A 2 -7.48 -17.12 -28.74
CA THR A 2 -8.18 -17.22 -27.45
C THR A 2 -8.33 -15.83 -26.84
N LEU A 3 -9.15 -15.68 -25.81
CA LEU A 3 -9.26 -14.41 -25.09
C LEU A 3 -7.94 -14.08 -24.37
N ALA A 4 -7.23 -15.12 -23.89
CA ALA A 4 -5.88 -15.00 -23.33
C ALA A 4 -4.88 -14.40 -24.34
N ASP A 5 -4.90 -14.82 -25.60
CA ASP A 5 -4.01 -14.27 -26.64
C ASP A 5 -4.24 -12.76 -26.85
N LYS A 6 -5.51 -12.32 -26.81
CA LYS A 6 -5.87 -10.91 -26.94
C LYS A 6 -5.36 -10.09 -25.76
N LEU A 7 -5.60 -10.56 -24.53
CA LEU A 7 -5.10 -9.92 -23.32
C LEU A 7 -3.57 -9.85 -23.31
N ALA A 8 -2.90 -10.93 -23.74
CA ALA A 8 -1.45 -10.95 -23.88
C ALA A 8 -0.96 -9.86 -24.85
N GLN A 9 -1.63 -9.69 -25.99
CA GLN A 9 -1.25 -8.68 -26.98
C GLN A 9 -1.53 -7.24 -26.50
N GLU A 10 -2.64 -7.03 -25.79
CA GLU A 10 -2.94 -5.76 -25.11
C GLU A 10 -1.81 -5.39 -24.14
N TRP A 11 -1.43 -6.33 -23.25
CA TRP A 11 -0.34 -6.11 -22.30
C TRP A 11 1.03 -5.93 -22.93
N ARG A 12 1.36 -6.67 -24.00
CA ARG A 12 2.61 -6.45 -24.75
C ARG A 12 2.69 -5.02 -25.29
N SER A 13 1.59 -4.52 -25.84
CA SER A 13 1.53 -3.16 -26.39
C SER A 13 1.72 -2.12 -25.28
N GLN A 14 1.08 -2.31 -24.13
CA GLN A 14 1.24 -1.45 -22.96
C GLN A 14 2.68 -1.46 -22.43
N LEU A 15 3.29 -2.65 -22.27
CA LEU A 15 4.66 -2.79 -21.77
C LEU A 15 5.71 -2.21 -22.73
N GLN A 16 5.47 -2.26 -24.04
CA GLN A 16 6.34 -1.59 -25.01
C GLN A 16 6.34 -0.07 -24.85
N ALA A 17 5.19 0.52 -24.53
CA ALA A 17 5.09 1.95 -24.26
C ALA A 17 5.72 2.33 -22.91
N ASP A 18 5.44 1.55 -21.86
CA ASP A 18 5.87 1.86 -20.49
C ASP A 18 7.36 1.53 -20.24
N LEU A 19 7.91 0.51 -20.92
CA LEU A 19 9.25 -0.04 -20.66
C LEU A 19 10.03 -0.31 -21.97
N PRO A 20 10.34 0.70 -22.79
CA PRO A 20 10.94 0.51 -24.11
C PRO A 20 12.34 -0.14 -24.08
N GLY A 21 13.06 -0.04 -22.95
CA GLY A 21 14.42 -0.58 -22.80
C GLY A 21 14.53 -2.00 -22.24
N GLN A 22 13.43 -2.62 -21.78
CA GLN A 22 13.45 -3.91 -21.07
C GLN A 22 12.66 -5.00 -21.82
N VAL A 23 12.91 -5.14 -23.13
CA VAL A 23 12.19 -6.09 -24.00
C VAL A 23 12.26 -7.54 -23.50
N SER A 24 13.37 -7.94 -22.86
CA SER A 24 13.54 -9.28 -22.28
C SER A 24 12.63 -9.55 -21.07
N ALA A 25 12.12 -8.50 -20.41
CA ALA A 25 11.23 -8.63 -19.26
C ALA A 25 9.74 -8.69 -19.67
N HIS A 26 9.39 -8.22 -20.88
CA HIS A 26 8.00 -8.06 -21.31
C HIS A 26 7.24 -9.39 -21.27
N GLU A 27 7.74 -10.43 -21.95
CA GLU A 27 7.05 -11.73 -22.01
C GLU A 27 6.89 -12.38 -20.62
N ALA A 28 7.90 -12.23 -19.76
CA ALA A 28 7.83 -12.73 -18.39
C ALA A 28 6.75 -12.01 -17.56
N ILE A 29 6.64 -10.69 -17.71
CA ILE A 29 5.61 -9.90 -17.03
C ILE A 29 4.22 -10.27 -17.56
N VAL A 30 4.05 -10.42 -18.88
CA VAL A 30 2.77 -10.85 -19.48
C VAL A 30 2.36 -12.24 -18.97
N ALA A 31 3.27 -13.21 -18.99
CA ALA A 31 2.99 -14.56 -18.49
C ALA A 31 2.63 -14.57 -17.00
N TRP A 32 3.29 -13.74 -16.19
CA TRP A 32 2.97 -13.58 -14.78
C TRP A 32 1.59 -12.95 -14.55
N LEU A 33 1.24 -11.89 -15.29
CA LEU A 33 -0.05 -11.21 -15.16
C LEU A 33 -1.23 -12.12 -15.53
N LEU A 34 -1.07 -12.90 -16.61
CA LEU A 34 -2.09 -13.86 -17.06
C LEU A 34 -2.19 -15.08 -16.13
N GLY A 35 -1.10 -15.46 -15.48
CA GLY A 35 -1.04 -16.62 -14.60
C GLY A 35 -0.94 -17.96 -15.34
N GLU A 36 -0.92 -19.04 -14.55
CA GLU A 36 -0.74 -20.42 -15.04
C GLU A 36 -1.94 -20.92 -15.87
N ASN A 37 -3.16 -20.64 -15.41
CA ASN A 37 -4.39 -21.15 -16.02
C ASN A 37 -5.00 -20.14 -17.01
N GLN A 38 -4.44 -20.02 -18.20
CA GLN A 38 -4.91 -19.07 -19.20
C GLN A 38 -6.24 -19.48 -19.85
N ASP A 39 -6.53 -20.79 -19.91
CA ASP A 39 -7.75 -21.32 -20.52
C ASP A 39 -9.04 -20.92 -19.78
N GLN A 40 -8.92 -20.50 -18.51
CA GLN A 40 -10.07 -20.07 -17.71
C GLN A 40 -10.70 -18.77 -18.24
N PHE A 41 -9.93 -17.93 -18.94
CA PHE A 41 -10.43 -16.65 -19.43
C PHE A 41 -11.56 -16.79 -20.46
N ASP A 42 -11.54 -17.88 -21.24
CA ASP A 42 -12.59 -18.15 -22.23
C ASP A 42 -13.92 -18.56 -21.56
N THR A 43 -13.91 -18.87 -20.26
CA THR A 43 -15.11 -19.22 -19.47
C THR A 43 -15.69 -18.06 -18.67
N PHE A 44 -14.98 -16.93 -18.59
CA PHE A 44 -15.39 -15.80 -17.76
C PHE A 44 -16.54 -15.01 -18.38
N THR A 45 -17.45 -14.58 -17.53
CA THR A 45 -18.42 -13.53 -17.88
C THR A 45 -17.70 -12.19 -18.06
N ASN A 46 -18.32 -11.24 -18.77
CA ASN A 46 -17.74 -9.91 -18.97
C ASN A 46 -17.35 -9.22 -17.65
N THR A 47 -18.18 -9.34 -16.61
CA THR A 47 -17.86 -8.79 -15.28
C THR A 47 -16.63 -9.43 -14.65
N GLN A 48 -16.47 -10.75 -14.77
CA GLN A 48 -15.29 -11.46 -14.28
C GLN A 48 -14.03 -11.10 -15.08
N LEU A 49 -14.16 -10.85 -16.39
CA LEU A 49 -13.07 -10.35 -17.23
C LEU A 49 -12.63 -8.95 -16.83
N ASP A 50 -13.58 -8.04 -16.56
CA ASP A 50 -13.27 -6.69 -16.12
C ASP A 50 -12.54 -6.68 -14.76
N ILE A 51 -13.01 -7.51 -13.83
CA ILE A 51 -12.33 -7.74 -12.55
C ILE A 51 -10.92 -8.29 -12.77
N ALA A 52 -10.76 -9.29 -13.64
CA ALA A 52 -9.45 -9.88 -13.92
C ALA A 52 -8.48 -8.85 -14.50
N ARG A 53 -8.95 -7.99 -15.42
CA ARG A 53 -8.18 -6.87 -15.97
C ARG A 53 -7.75 -5.88 -14.89
N GLN A 54 -8.67 -5.46 -14.03
CA GLN A 54 -8.36 -4.57 -12.90
C GLN A 54 -7.31 -5.18 -11.95
N ALA A 55 -7.44 -6.47 -11.67
CA ALA A 55 -6.47 -7.18 -10.84
C ALA A 55 -5.08 -7.26 -11.51
N MET A 56 -5.01 -7.45 -12.84
CA MET A 56 -3.76 -7.39 -13.60
C MET A 56 -3.14 -5.99 -13.55
N ASP A 57 -3.94 -4.95 -13.77
CA ASP A 57 -3.51 -3.56 -13.69
C ASP A 57 -2.92 -3.23 -12.32
N TYR A 58 -3.61 -3.65 -11.25
CA TYR A 58 -3.15 -3.43 -9.89
C TYR A 58 -1.82 -4.13 -9.61
N ARG A 59 -1.68 -5.41 -10.00
CA ARG A 59 -0.41 -6.16 -9.88
C ARG A 59 0.71 -5.49 -10.65
N TYR A 60 0.44 -5.04 -11.87
CA TYR A 60 1.45 -4.37 -12.69
C TYR A 60 1.89 -3.04 -12.08
N ARG A 61 0.96 -2.23 -11.54
CA ARG A 61 1.29 -0.98 -10.83
C ARG A 61 2.18 -1.23 -9.63
N ILE A 62 1.86 -2.22 -8.80
CA ILE A 62 2.71 -2.63 -7.66
C ILE A 62 4.14 -2.95 -8.16
N LEU A 63 4.25 -3.80 -9.19
CA LEU A 63 5.53 -4.19 -9.77
C LEU A 63 6.33 -2.97 -10.25
N ARG A 64 5.72 -2.16 -11.11
CA ARG A 64 6.38 -1.02 -11.76
C ARG A 64 6.80 0.04 -10.75
N ASP A 65 5.89 0.43 -9.87
CA ASP A 65 6.10 1.61 -9.01
C ASP A 65 7.04 1.31 -7.83
N ARG A 66 7.14 0.04 -7.39
CA ARG A 66 7.89 -0.32 -6.18
C ARG A 66 9.06 -1.28 -6.39
N TYR A 67 9.05 -2.13 -7.43
CA TYR A 67 9.94 -3.30 -7.47
C TYR A 67 10.82 -3.40 -8.73
N LEU A 68 10.32 -3.00 -9.90
CA LEU A 68 10.98 -3.28 -11.19
C LEU A 68 12.39 -2.68 -11.29
N ASP A 69 12.55 -1.41 -10.94
CA ASP A 69 13.85 -0.72 -11.00
C ASP A 69 14.58 -0.65 -9.65
N ALA A 70 13.96 -1.17 -8.59
CA ALA A 70 14.57 -1.19 -7.26
C ALA A 70 15.73 -2.19 -7.19
N ASN A 71 16.73 -1.89 -6.34
CA ASN A 71 17.71 -2.89 -5.94
C ASN A 71 17.08 -3.85 -4.89
N PRO A 72 17.62 -5.05 -4.67
CA PRO A 72 17.00 -6.05 -3.81
C PRO A 72 16.71 -5.55 -2.38
N GLU A 73 17.64 -4.80 -1.78
CA GLU A 73 17.47 -4.25 -0.43
C GLU A 73 16.35 -3.20 -0.35
N ARG A 74 16.28 -2.29 -1.33
CA ARG A 74 15.22 -1.28 -1.40
C ARG A 74 13.88 -1.92 -1.73
N ALA A 75 13.85 -2.90 -2.61
CA ALA A 75 12.67 -3.67 -2.94
C ALA A 75 12.10 -4.33 -1.69
N TYR A 76 12.93 -5.03 -0.91
CA TYR A 76 12.49 -5.62 0.36
C TYR A 76 12.02 -4.56 1.37
N ARG A 77 12.75 -3.44 1.48
CA ARG A 77 12.35 -2.33 2.36
C ARG A 77 10.99 -1.75 1.96
N ASN A 78 10.72 -1.61 0.66
CA ASN A 78 9.43 -1.13 0.15
C ASN A 78 8.29 -2.05 0.58
N LEU A 79 8.46 -3.38 0.45
CA LEU A 79 7.47 -4.36 0.91
C LEU A 79 7.20 -4.22 2.41
N ILE A 80 8.26 -4.22 3.23
CA ILE A 80 8.14 -4.13 4.68
C ILE A 80 7.49 -2.80 5.09
N GLN A 81 7.88 -1.68 4.50
CA GLN A 81 7.28 -0.38 4.78
C GLN A 81 5.79 -0.36 4.42
N ARG A 82 5.44 -0.88 3.24
CA ARG A 82 4.06 -0.91 2.74
C ARG A 82 3.15 -1.72 3.66
N LEU A 83 3.60 -2.92 4.04
CA LEU A 83 2.83 -3.83 4.88
C LEU A 83 2.81 -3.36 6.34
N SER A 84 3.90 -2.76 6.84
CA SER A 84 3.94 -2.13 8.17
C SER A 84 2.96 -0.97 8.30
N GLY A 85 2.77 -0.19 7.22
CA GLY A 85 1.81 0.92 7.16
C GLY A 85 0.40 0.53 7.62
N LEU A 86 -0.06 -0.68 7.28
CA LEU A 86 -1.37 -1.22 7.67
C LEU A 86 -1.56 -1.28 9.20
N PHE A 87 -0.47 -1.40 9.95
CA PHE A 87 -0.45 -1.53 11.40
C PHE A 87 -0.17 -0.19 12.10
N LEU A 88 0.52 0.76 11.43
CA LEU A 88 0.96 2.02 12.03
C LEU A 88 -0.21 2.95 12.41
N LEU A 89 -1.33 2.87 11.69
CA LEU A 89 -2.56 3.62 11.97
C LEU A 89 -3.40 3.02 13.11
N ARG A 90 -3.09 1.80 13.54
CA ARG A 90 -3.86 1.09 14.56
C ARG A 90 -3.15 1.17 15.91
N ASN A 91 -3.45 2.21 16.68
CA ASN A 91 -2.91 2.45 18.03
C ASN A 91 -2.92 1.19 18.92
N LYS A 92 -3.95 0.35 18.77
CA LYS A 92 -4.12 -0.92 19.50
C LYS A 92 -2.97 -1.92 19.27
N ILE A 93 -2.41 -1.97 18.06
CA ILE A 93 -1.34 -2.91 17.67
C ILE A 93 0.01 -2.45 18.21
N LYS A 94 0.27 -1.14 18.18
CA LYS A 94 1.44 -0.53 18.84
C LYS A 94 1.44 -0.82 20.34
N THR A 95 0.30 -0.63 21.01
CA THR A 95 0.14 -0.96 22.43
C THR A 95 0.41 -2.44 22.69
N TRP A 96 -0.04 -3.33 21.81
CA TRP A 96 0.13 -4.78 22.00
C TRP A 96 1.57 -5.27 21.90
N ILE A 97 2.36 -4.73 20.97
CA ILE A 97 3.79 -5.06 20.85
C ILE A 97 4.56 -4.54 22.06
N SER A 98 4.24 -3.33 22.52
CA SER A 98 4.84 -2.75 23.73
C SER A 98 4.52 -3.53 25.01
N LEU A 99 3.37 -4.21 25.05
CA LEU A 99 2.93 -5.07 26.15
C LEU A 99 3.40 -6.53 26.03
N SER A 100 3.90 -6.93 24.86
CA SER A 100 4.45 -8.27 24.66
C SER A 100 5.74 -8.45 25.47
N ARG A 101 6.03 -9.68 25.87
CA ARG A 101 7.16 -10.05 26.75
C ARG A 101 8.51 -9.64 26.16
N ASP A 102 8.58 -9.50 24.84
CA ASP A 102 9.77 -9.14 24.09
C ASP A 102 9.73 -7.65 23.71
N ARG A 103 9.94 -6.76 24.70
CA ARG A 103 9.92 -5.29 24.54
C ARG A 103 10.99 -4.76 23.56
N GLN A 104 11.81 -5.63 22.99
CA GLN A 104 12.81 -5.31 21.96
C GLN A 104 12.32 -5.55 20.54
N ARG A 105 11.27 -6.35 20.33
CA ARG A 105 10.73 -6.62 18.98
C ARG A 105 9.84 -5.48 18.50
N THR A 106 10.06 -5.07 17.25
CA THR A 106 9.25 -4.09 16.54
C THR A 106 8.14 -4.77 15.74
N VAL A 107 7.13 -3.99 15.30
CA VAL A 107 6.11 -4.46 14.33
C VAL A 107 6.77 -5.10 13.12
N VAL A 108 7.89 -4.51 12.69
CA VAL A 108 8.65 -4.94 11.52
C VAL A 108 9.20 -6.35 11.73
N ASP A 109 9.76 -6.66 12.89
CA ASP A 109 10.35 -7.99 13.15
C ASP A 109 9.30 -9.09 13.10
N VAL A 110 8.15 -8.87 13.75
CA VAL A 110 7.01 -9.82 13.71
C VAL A 110 6.46 -9.95 12.30
N LEU A 111 6.36 -8.84 11.57
CA LEU A 111 5.89 -8.83 10.19
C LEU A 111 6.82 -9.63 9.26
N GLN A 112 8.14 -9.51 9.43
CA GLN A 112 9.10 -10.28 8.67
C GLN A 112 8.92 -11.79 8.89
N GLU A 113 8.73 -12.22 10.14
CA GLU A 113 8.46 -13.63 10.48
C GLU A 113 7.16 -14.12 9.83
N VAL A 114 6.08 -13.32 9.90
CA VAL A 114 4.79 -13.66 9.27
C VAL A 114 4.92 -13.79 7.75
N ILE A 115 5.64 -12.89 7.09
CA ILE A 115 5.87 -12.96 5.65
C ILE A 115 6.72 -14.20 5.31
N GLN A 116 7.75 -14.51 6.10
CA GLN A 116 8.55 -15.72 5.91
C GLN A 116 7.72 -16.99 6.08
N GLU A 117 6.86 -17.08 7.09
CA GLU A 117 5.93 -18.20 7.28
C GLU A 117 4.97 -18.32 6.10
N LEU A 118 4.41 -17.20 5.61
CA LEU A 118 3.54 -17.19 4.44
C LEU A 118 4.25 -17.70 3.18
N MET A 119 5.47 -17.22 2.91
CA MET A 119 6.25 -17.66 1.76
C MET A 119 6.62 -19.15 1.82
N GLN A 120 6.76 -19.71 3.03
CA GLN A 120 7.17 -21.10 3.23
C GLN A 120 5.99 -22.08 3.33
N GLN A 121 4.84 -21.65 3.83
CA GLN A 121 3.73 -22.56 4.18
C GLN A 121 2.44 -22.31 3.40
N ASP A 122 2.27 -21.12 2.80
CA ASP A 122 1.05 -20.79 2.06
C ASP A 122 1.11 -21.36 0.64
N SER A 123 0.17 -22.27 0.33
CA SER A 123 0.14 -22.99 -0.95
C SER A 123 -0.02 -22.05 -2.15
N TYR A 124 -0.75 -20.95 -2.00
CA TYR A 124 -0.93 -19.98 -3.08
C TYR A 124 0.37 -19.27 -3.40
N LEU A 125 1.10 -18.78 -2.39
CA LEU A 125 2.39 -18.12 -2.61
C LEU A 125 3.46 -19.08 -3.13
N GLN A 126 3.45 -20.34 -2.70
CA GLN A 126 4.33 -21.37 -3.25
C GLN A 126 4.04 -21.61 -4.74
N GLN A 127 2.77 -21.74 -5.13
CA GLN A 127 2.37 -21.89 -6.53
C GLN A 127 2.76 -20.67 -7.35
N GLN A 128 2.51 -19.45 -6.84
CA GLN A 128 2.93 -18.22 -7.51
C GLN A 128 4.45 -18.16 -7.69
N THR A 129 5.22 -18.52 -6.67
CA THR A 129 6.69 -18.54 -6.74
C THR A 129 7.18 -19.56 -7.78
N ALA A 130 6.55 -20.74 -7.84
CA ALA A 130 6.85 -21.75 -8.84
C ALA A 130 6.53 -21.26 -10.27
N TRP A 131 5.35 -20.66 -10.48
CA TRP A 131 4.95 -20.08 -11.76
C TRP A 131 5.88 -18.96 -12.22
N ILE A 132 6.23 -18.03 -11.33
CA ILE A 132 7.19 -16.96 -11.63
C ILE A 132 8.54 -17.53 -12.04
N GLY A 133 8.97 -18.63 -11.41
CA GLY A 133 10.20 -19.35 -11.79
C GLY A 133 10.17 -19.91 -13.22
N GLN A 134 8.99 -20.19 -13.77
CA GLN A 134 8.80 -20.59 -15.17
C GLN A 134 8.73 -19.38 -16.10
N CYS A 135 8.26 -18.23 -15.62
CA CYS A 135 8.13 -17.01 -16.42
C CYS A 135 9.49 -16.40 -16.79
N THR A 136 10.52 -16.52 -15.95
CA THR A 136 11.84 -15.93 -16.22
C THR A 136 13.00 -16.62 -15.50
N THR A 137 14.16 -16.63 -16.17
CA THR A 137 15.43 -17.07 -15.59
C THR A 137 16.18 -15.93 -14.90
N ASP A 138 15.85 -14.67 -15.20
CA ASP A 138 16.47 -13.49 -14.58
C ASP A 138 16.12 -13.41 -13.10
N ALA A 139 17.14 -13.53 -12.25
CA ALA A 139 17.00 -13.49 -10.80
C ALA A 139 16.46 -12.14 -10.30
N ARG A 140 16.82 -11.02 -10.94
CA ARG A 140 16.36 -9.69 -10.52
C ARG A 140 14.88 -9.53 -10.79
N LEU A 141 14.44 -9.85 -12.01
CA LEU A 141 13.03 -9.80 -12.38
C LEU A 141 12.21 -10.79 -11.56
N ARG A 142 12.69 -12.03 -11.38
CA ARG A 142 12.04 -13.03 -10.54
C ARG A 142 11.77 -12.52 -9.13
N ASN A 143 12.78 -11.89 -8.50
CA ASN A 143 12.62 -11.32 -7.16
C ASN A 143 11.59 -10.19 -7.14
N ALA A 144 11.60 -9.30 -8.13
CA ALA A 144 10.63 -8.22 -8.23
C ALA A 144 9.18 -8.74 -8.37
N LEU A 145 8.97 -9.75 -9.21
CA LEU A 145 7.67 -10.40 -9.41
C LEU A 145 7.18 -11.10 -8.14
N VAL A 146 8.06 -11.81 -7.43
CA VAL A 146 7.71 -12.45 -6.15
C VAL A 146 7.29 -11.41 -5.12
N LEU A 147 8.06 -10.33 -4.95
CA LEU A 147 7.72 -9.27 -4.00
C LEU A 147 6.39 -8.59 -4.34
N ALA A 148 6.13 -8.31 -5.62
CA ALA A 148 4.86 -7.74 -6.07
C ALA A 148 3.68 -8.69 -5.79
N ALA A 149 3.85 -9.99 -6.05
CA ALA A 149 2.83 -11.00 -5.76
C ALA A 149 2.58 -11.15 -4.24
N THR A 150 3.63 -11.11 -3.42
CA THR A 150 3.51 -11.14 -1.96
C THR A 150 2.77 -9.91 -1.43
N GLU A 151 3.08 -8.71 -1.92
CA GLU A 151 2.37 -7.47 -1.54
C GLU A 151 0.89 -7.56 -1.89
N GLU A 152 0.57 -7.91 -3.14
CA GLU A 152 -0.81 -8.03 -3.59
C GLU A 152 -1.59 -9.04 -2.75
N TYR A 153 -1.01 -10.22 -2.52
CA TYR A 153 -1.63 -11.28 -1.74
C TYR A 153 -1.88 -10.86 -0.29
N CYS A 154 -0.90 -10.22 0.35
CA CYS A 154 -1.03 -9.72 1.73
C CYS A 154 -2.14 -8.67 1.89
N LEU A 155 -2.36 -7.88 0.83
CA LEU A 155 -3.37 -6.84 0.80
C LEU A 155 -4.76 -7.35 0.41
N ARG A 156 -4.92 -8.60 -0.04
CA ARG A 156 -6.24 -9.09 -0.43
C ARG A 156 -7.25 -8.99 0.71
N PRO A 157 -8.44 -8.44 0.46
CA PRO A 157 -9.47 -8.32 1.49
C PRO A 157 -10.04 -9.68 1.85
N ILE A 158 -10.15 -9.92 3.15
CA ILE A 158 -10.96 -10.95 3.77
C ILE A 158 -11.88 -10.20 4.72
N ARG A 159 -13.20 -10.24 4.46
CA ARG A 159 -14.21 -9.55 5.28
C ARG A 159 -13.84 -8.08 5.58
N ASN A 160 -13.47 -7.33 4.53
CA ASN A 160 -13.07 -5.91 4.59
C ASN A 160 -11.76 -5.59 5.33
N GLN A 161 -10.93 -6.59 5.64
CA GLN A 161 -9.59 -6.39 6.18
C GLN A 161 -8.53 -7.12 5.35
N PRO A 162 -7.30 -6.60 5.25
CA PRO A 162 -6.25 -7.30 4.50
C PRO A 162 -5.92 -8.65 5.15
N LEU A 163 -5.72 -9.69 4.35
CA LEU A 163 -5.34 -11.04 4.76
C LEU A 163 -4.19 -11.01 5.78
N LEU A 164 -3.21 -10.13 5.55
CA LEU A 164 -2.06 -9.99 6.43
C LEU A 164 -2.46 -9.69 7.89
N MET A 165 -3.54 -8.96 8.12
CA MET A 165 -4.03 -8.67 9.47
C MET A 165 -4.42 -9.95 10.21
N TYR A 166 -5.16 -10.85 9.54
CA TYR A 166 -5.55 -12.14 10.08
C TYR A 166 -4.34 -13.02 10.39
N ARG A 167 -3.40 -13.09 9.44
CA ARG A 167 -2.16 -13.89 9.59
C ARG A 167 -1.30 -13.38 10.73
N PHE A 168 -1.16 -12.06 10.85
CA PHE A 168 -0.43 -11.40 11.92
C PHE A 168 -1.04 -11.68 13.30
N VAL A 169 -2.36 -11.54 13.45
CA VAL A 169 -3.05 -11.86 14.71
C VAL A 169 -2.94 -13.34 15.07
N ASN A 170 -3.05 -14.23 14.09
CA ASN A 170 -2.91 -15.67 14.31
C ASN A 170 -1.49 -16.05 14.73
N TYR A 171 -0.47 -15.47 14.10
CA TYR A 171 0.93 -15.63 14.48
C TYR A 171 1.16 -15.23 15.94
N LEU A 172 0.69 -14.03 16.29
CA LEU A 172 0.75 -13.51 17.64
C LEU A 172 0.07 -14.43 18.67
N ARG A 173 -1.12 -14.97 18.37
CA ARG A 173 -1.82 -15.93 19.24
C ARG A 173 -1.03 -17.23 19.45
N ARG A 174 -0.40 -17.75 18.39
CA ARG A 174 0.43 -18.97 18.47
C ARG A 174 1.69 -18.74 19.29
N SER A 175 2.37 -17.62 19.05
CA SER A 175 3.57 -17.21 19.79
C SER A 175 3.31 -17.10 21.30
N GLN A 176 2.13 -16.63 21.71
CA GLN A 176 1.75 -16.55 23.13
C GLN A 176 1.45 -17.90 23.80
N ARG A 177 0.96 -18.90 23.07
CA ARG A 177 0.66 -20.23 23.63
C ARG A 177 1.91 -21.03 24.00
N GLY A 178 3.08 -20.66 23.47
CA GLY A 178 4.37 -21.33 23.72
C GLY A 178 5.10 -20.95 25.02
N GLY A 179 4.60 -20.02 25.83
CA GLY A 179 5.28 -19.62 27.09
C GLY A 179 4.51 -18.61 27.96
N MET A 180 3.66 -19.10 28.86
CA MET A 180 2.73 -18.34 29.74
C MET A 180 3.33 -17.12 30.48
N THR A 181 2.61 -15.98 30.51
CA THR A 181 1.78 -15.48 31.65
C THR A 181 1.13 -14.11 31.38
N GLN A 182 -0.17 -14.02 31.69
CA GLN A 182 -1.03 -12.87 32.05
C GLN A 182 -1.03 -11.58 31.21
N VAL A 183 -1.78 -11.60 30.10
CA VAL A 183 -2.52 -10.41 29.62
C VAL A 183 -4.01 -10.80 29.56
N PRO A 184 -4.96 -10.00 30.09
CA PRO A 184 -6.37 -10.38 30.14
C PRO A 184 -6.94 -10.71 28.76
N THR A 185 -7.23 -12.00 28.55
CA THR A 185 -7.70 -12.57 27.29
C THR A 185 -9.08 -12.04 26.86
N ALA A 186 -9.90 -11.60 27.81
CA ALA A 186 -11.30 -11.22 27.60
C ALA A 186 -11.47 -9.86 26.88
N ASP A 187 -10.66 -8.85 27.23
CA ASP A 187 -10.70 -7.56 26.55
C ASP A 187 -10.04 -7.63 25.15
N PHE A 188 -9.07 -8.54 24.97
CA PHE A 188 -8.37 -8.77 23.70
C PHE A 188 -9.22 -9.45 22.63
N ILE A 189 -10.01 -10.47 23.02
CA ILE A 189 -10.98 -11.08 22.10
C ILE A 189 -11.96 -9.99 21.70
N ARG A 190 -12.58 -9.28 22.63
CA ARG A 190 -13.56 -8.23 22.31
C ARG A 190 -13.02 -7.10 21.41
N LEU A 191 -11.79 -6.61 21.64
CA LEU A 191 -11.20 -5.48 20.91
C LEU A 191 -10.75 -5.79 19.46
N VAL A 192 -10.51 -7.06 19.13
CA VAL A 192 -10.15 -7.53 17.77
C VAL A 192 -11.29 -8.36 17.17
N SER A 193 -12.14 -8.99 17.99
CA SER A 193 -13.33 -9.74 17.57
C SER A 193 -14.50 -8.85 17.17
N GLU A 194 -14.58 -7.62 17.70
CA GLU A 194 -15.49 -6.60 17.15
C GLU A 194 -15.12 -6.21 15.71
N GLU A 195 -13.91 -6.58 15.23
CA GLU A 195 -13.44 -6.34 13.86
C GLU A 195 -13.20 -7.65 13.05
N VAL A 196 -13.00 -8.80 13.72
CA VAL A 196 -12.73 -10.11 13.13
C VAL A 196 -13.50 -11.17 13.91
N ASN A 197 -14.72 -11.48 13.45
CA ASN A 197 -15.59 -12.46 14.11
C ASN A 197 -14.90 -13.85 14.19
N PRO A 198 -14.61 -14.39 15.39
CA PRO A 198 -13.79 -15.59 15.58
C PRO A 198 -14.58 -16.91 15.48
N ASP A 199 -15.91 -16.88 15.39
CA ASP A 199 -16.77 -18.09 15.35
C ASP A 199 -16.94 -18.71 13.96
N ASP A 200 -16.38 -18.12 12.90
CA ASP A 200 -16.48 -18.66 11.54
C ASP A 200 -15.14 -19.24 11.04
N ALA A 201 -14.39 -19.92 11.92
CA ALA A 201 -13.10 -20.51 11.59
C ALA A 201 -13.19 -21.78 10.72
N ASP A 202 -14.40 -22.23 10.35
CA ASP A 202 -14.61 -23.48 9.60
C ASP A 202 -15.41 -23.33 8.29
N GLY A 203 -15.59 -22.09 7.82
CA GLY A 203 -16.14 -21.85 6.49
C GLY A 203 -15.02 -21.85 5.44
N SER A 204 -15.09 -22.76 4.47
CA SER A 204 -14.43 -22.61 3.17
C SER A 204 -15.00 -21.36 2.45
N VAL A 205 -14.53 -20.18 2.84
CA VAL A 205 -15.02 -18.91 2.29
C VAL A 205 -14.33 -18.64 0.96
N SER A 206 -15.14 -18.59 -0.09
CA SER A 206 -14.76 -18.35 -1.48
C SER A 206 -13.76 -17.19 -1.63
N LEU A 207 -12.56 -17.52 -2.10
CA LEU A 207 -11.42 -16.62 -2.38
C LEU A 207 -11.65 -15.67 -3.57
N LEU A 208 -12.89 -15.53 -4.05
CA LEU A 208 -13.21 -15.08 -5.42
C LEU A 208 -14.34 -14.04 -5.51
N ASP A 209 -14.62 -13.27 -4.46
CA ASP A 209 -15.42 -12.05 -4.64
C ASP A 209 -14.54 -10.97 -5.27
N GLY A 210 -14.33 -11.11 -6.58
CA GLY A 210 -13.53 -10.20 -7.38
C GLY A 210 -13.98 -8.74 -7.32
N GLN A 211 -15.26 -8.51 -7.04
CA GLN A 211 -15.81 -7.18 -6.80
C GLN A 211 -15.34 -6.60 -5.45
N ALA A 212 -15.30 -7.40 -4.39
CA ALA A 212 -14.76 -6.98 -3.09
C ALA A 212 -13.25 -6.70 -3.17
N ILE A 213 -12.53 -7.45 -4.01
CA ILE A 213 -11.11 -7.20 -4.32
C ILE A 213 -10.96 -5.83 -5.01
N SER A 214 -11.76 -5.54 -6.03
CA SER A 214 -11.72 -4.27 -6.77
C SER A 214 -12.04 -3.05 -5.89
N GLU A 215 -13.14 -3.10 -5.13
CA GLU A 215 -13.54 -2.01 -4.23
C GLU A 215 -12.48 -1.74 -3.15
N TYR A 216 -11.86 -2.80 -2.64
CA TYR A 216 -10.79 -2.68 -1.67
C TYR A 216 -9.48 -2.14 -2.27
N GLN A 217 -9.15 -2.52 -3.51
CA GLN A 217 -8.00 -1.98 -4.24
C GLN A 217 -8.15 -0.47 -4.47
N ASP A 218 -9.35 -0.01 -4.85
CA ASP A 218 -9.65 1.42 -5.01
C ASP A 218 -9.55 2.17 -3.68
N ALA A 219 -10.12 1.61 -2.62
CA ALA A 219 -10.03 2.18 -1.27
C ALA A 219 -8.57 2.26 -0.78
N GLN A 220 -7.75 1.23 -1.07
CA GLN A 220 -6.32 1.22 -0.77
C GLN A 220 -5.56 2.27 -1.58
N ALA A 221 -5.80 2.39 -2.88
CA ALA A 221 -5.15 3.40 -3.72
C ALA A 221 -5.46 4.82 -3.22
N GLN A 222 -6.71 5.08 -2.84
CA GLN A 222 -7.10 6.36 -2.23
C GLN A 222 -6.44 6.58 -0.86
N ALA A 223 -6.32 5.54 -0.03
CA ALA A 223 -5.63 5.62 1.24
C ALA A 223 -4.13 5.92 1.05
N GLU A 224 -3.47 5.25 0.10
CA GLU A 224 -2.06 5.49 -0.25
C GLU A 224 -1.84 6.93 -0.72
N GLN A 225 -2.70 7.45 -1.61
CA GLN A 225 -2.62 8.84 -2.05
C GLN A 225 -2.78 9.82 -0.89
N ARG A 226 -3.68 9.53 0.07
CA ARG A 226 -3.86 10.33 1.29
C ARG A 226 -2.63 10.26 2.19
N GLU A 227 -2.02 9.09 2.38
CA GLU A 227 -0.81 8.93 3.19
C GLU A 227 0.40 9.70 2.61
N VAL A 228 0.62 9.60 1.30
CA VAL A 228 1.68 10.37 0.61
C VAL A 228 1.40 11.86 0.74
N ARG A 229 0.14 12.28 0.56
CA ARG A 229 -0.30 13.66 0.74
C ARG A 229 -0.03 14.16 2.16
N ASP A 230 -0.43 13.41 3.19
CA ASP A 230 -0.24 13.81 4.59
C ASP A 230 1.24 13.89 4.97
N ALA A 231 2.08 12.98 4.47
CA ALA A 231 3.52 13.01 4.68
C ALA A 231 4.18 14.23 4.03
N VAL A 232 3.78 14.58 2.79
CA VAL A 232 4.29 15.78 2.09
C VAL A 232 3.81 17.06 2.78
N VAL A 233 2.55 17.11 3.23
CA VAL A 233 2.02 18.24 4.03
C VAL A 233 2.78 18.41 5.33
N GLY A 234 3.06 17.31 6.04
CA GLY A 234 3.87 17.34 7.27
C GLY A 234 5.27 17.89 7.04
N ASN A 235 5.94 17.43 5.99
CA ASN A 235 7.29 17.89 5.62
C ASN A 235 7.31 19.37 5.20
N LEU A 236 6.30 19.82 4.44
CA LEU A 236 6.17 21.23 4.05
C LEU A 236 5.85 22.11 5.26
N ALA A 237 4.98 21.67 6.16
CA ALA A 237 4.64 22.39 7.38
C ALA A 237 5.88 22.58 8.29
N ALA A 238 6.69 21.53 8.48
CA ALA A 238 7.94 21.62 9.22
C ALA A 238 8.95 22.57 8.56
N TYR A 239 9.05 22.53 7.23
CA TYR A 239 9.91 23.45 6.48
C TYR A 239 9.47 24.91 6.60
N LEU A 240 8.15 25.17 6.53
CA LEU A 240 7.59 26.51 6.69
C LEU A 240 7.77 27.03 8.11
N ASP A 241 7.64 26.17 9.12
CA ASP A 241 7.90 26.53 10.52
C ASP A 241 9.36 26.98 10.72
N GLU A 242 10.31 26.26 10.15
CA GLU A 242 11.75 26.57 10.26
C GLU A 242 12.17 27.82 9.46
N LYS A 243 11.61 28.04 8.25
CA LYS A 243 12.09 29.07 7.31
C LYS A 243 11.24 30.32 7.21
N VAL A 244 9.95 30.23 7.52
CA VAL A 244 8.99 31.34 7.39
C VAL A 244 8.43 31.73 8.76
N GLY A 245 8.12 30.73 9.58
CA GLY A 245 7.62 30.87 10.94
C GLY A 245 6.35 30.05 11.20
N PRO A 246 5.95 29.92 12.47
CA PRO A 246 4.85 29.04 12.90
C PRO A 246 3.50 29.41 12.30
N GLU A 247 3.26 30.71 12.07
CA GLU A 247 2.05 31.23 11.41
C GLU A 247 1.87 30.68 9.99
N ALA A 248 2.97 30.45 9.25
CA ALA A 248 2.94 29.90 7.90
C ALA A 248 2.52 28.42 7.89
N SER A 249 2.95 27.64 8.88
CA SER A 249 2.53 26.24 9.05
C SER A 249 1.04 26.15 9.43
N ALA A 250 0.58 27.07 10.28
CA ALA A 250 -0.81 27.13 10.72
C ALA A 250 -1.74 27.57 9.57
N TRP A 251 -1.30 28.55 8.78
CA TRP A 251 -1.98 28.97 7.56
C TRP A 251 -2.12 27.82 6.55
N LEU A 252 -1.05 27.05 6.30
CA LEU A 252 -1.09 25.91 5.38
C LEU A 252 -2.12 24.85 5.81
N LYS A 253 -2.16 24.51 7.11
CA LYS A 253 -3.12 23.53 7.64
C LYS A 253 -4.56 23.99 7.48
N LEU A 254 -4.85 25.27 7.73
CA LEU A 254 -6.19 25.84 7.59
C LEU A 254 -6.60 25.96 6.12
N TYR A 255 -5.66 26.31 5.23
CA TYR A 255 -5.87 26.37 3.79
C TYR A 255 -6.20 24.99 3.19
N LEU A 256 -5.47 23.94 3.59
CA LEU A 256 -5.72 22.57 3.15
C LEU A 256 -7.05 21.99 3.66
N GLN A 257 -7.63 22.58 4.72
CA GLN A 257 -9.00 22.28 5.18
C GLN A 257 -10.09 22.98 4.34
N GLY A 258 -9.71 23.75 3.30
CA GLY A 258 -10.63 24.48 2.44
C GLY A 258 -11.17 25.79 3.03
N LYS A 259 -10.53 26.33 4.07
CA LYS A 259 -10.95 27.59 4.69
C LYS A 259 -10.59 28.78 3.80
N THR A 260 -11.46 29.79 3.73
CA THR A 260 -11.19 31.03 3.00
C THR A 260 -10.19 31.90 3.75
N GLN A 261 -9.58 32.87 3.06
CA GLN A 261 -8.55 33.74 3.66
C GLN A 261 -9.12 34.59 4.79
N GLU A 262 -10.40 34.94 4.72
CA GLU A 262 -11.16 35.66 5.74
C GLU A 262 -11.27 34.81 7.01
N THR A 263 -11.68 33.54 6.88
CA THR A 263 -11.78 32.61 8.01
C THR A 263 -10.41 32.27 8.59
N ILE A 264 -9.36 32.24 7.77
CA ILE A 264 -7.98 32.04 8.22
C ILE A 264 -7.48 33.27 9.01
N ALA A 265 -7.81 34.48 8.56
CA ALA A 265 -7.47 35.73 9.26
C ALA A 265 -8.09 35.81 10.64
N GLU A 266 -9.36 35.41 10.77
CA GLU A 266 -10.04 35.29 12.06
C GLU A 266 -9.40 34.21 12.95
N ALA A 267 -9.12 33.02 12.39
CA ALA A 267 -8.54 31.91 13.15
C ALA A 267 -7.10 32.15 13.63
N LEU A 268 -6.30 32.91 12.86
CA LEU A 268 -4.94 33.29 13.24
C LEU A 268 -4.88 34.61 14.01
N ASN A 269 -6.03 35.29 14.20
CA ASN A 269 -6.12 36.62 14.79
C ASN A 269 -5.19 37.64 14.10
N MET A 270 -5.17 37.61 12.77
CA MET A 270 -4.30 38.44 11.94
C MET A 270 -5.12 39.36 11.03
N PRO A 271 -4.64 40.58 10.73
CA PRO A 271 -5.23 41.42 9.70
C PRO A 271 -5.23 40.71 8.35
N ILE A 272 -6.32 40.79 7.60
CA ILE A 272 -6.48 40.08 6.33
C ILE A 272 -5.38 40.39 5.30
N LYS A 273 -4.88 41.64 5.29
CA LYS A 273 -3.74 42.05 4.44
C LYS A 273 -2.44 41.28 4.77
N GLN A 274 -2.23 40.91 6.03
CA GLN A 274 -1.08 40.12 6.45
C GLN A 274 -1.24 38.66 6.05
N VAL A 275 -2.46 38.12 6.07
CA VAL A 275 -2.77 36.78 5.59
C VAL A 275 -2.53 36.63 4.08
N TYR A 276 -2.89 37.63 3.28
CA TYR A 276 -2.56 37.63 1.84
C TYR A 276 -1.04 37.67 1.58
N ARG A 277 -0.28 38.45 2.37
CA ARG A 277 1.20 38.44 2.29
C ARG A 277 1.79 37.11 2.75
N LEU A 278 1.20 36.47 3.76
CA LEU A 278 1.60 35.16 4.25
C LEU A 278 1.35 34.10 3.18
N ARG A 279 0.20 34.13 2.51
CA ARG A 279 -0.12 33.30 1.34
C ARG A 279 0.96 33.43 0.27
N GLU A 280 1.30 34.64 -0.16
CA GLU A 280 2.33 34.85 -1.20
C GLU A 280 3.69 34.29 -0.79
N LYS A 281 4.10 34.50 0.48
CA LYS A 281 5.34 33.93 1.01
C LYS A 281 5.30 32.40 1.05
N VAL A 282 4.20 31.81 1.51
CA VAL A 282 4.03 30.35 1.54
C VAL A 282 4.06 29.78 0.13
N SER A 283 3.35 30.39 -0.83
CA SER A 283 3.37 30.00 -2.24
C SER A 283 4.77 30.09 -2.85
N TYR A 284 5.52 31.15 -2.56
CA TYR A 284 6.91 31.28 -3.01
C TYR A 284 7.80 30.16 -2.46
N HIS A 285 7.74 29.90 -1.15
CA HIS A 285 8.56 28.88 -0.50
C HIS A 285 8.18 27.46 -0.93
N ALA A 286 6.89 27.19 -1.12
CA ALA A 286 6.40 25.91 -1.57
C ALA A 286 6.76 25.63 -3.03
N ILE A 287 6.57 26.58 -3.95
CA ILE A 287 6.79 26.38 -5.40
C ILE A 287 8.27 26.54 -5.78
N LYS A 288 8.95 27.58 -5.29
CA LYS A 288 10.33 27.87 -5.72
C LYS A 288 11.41 27.15 -4.92
N VAL A 289 11.13 26.75 -3.68
CA VAL A 289 12.18 26.22 -2.79
C VAL A 289 11.95 24.77 -2.38
N PHE A 290 10.71 24.38 -2.09
CA PHE A 290 10.37 23.02 -1.65
C PHE A 290 10.08 22.08 -2.83
N ALA A 291 9.18 22.46 -3.74
CA ALA A 291 8.83 21.72 -4.95
C ALA A 291 10.04 21.45 -5.84
N ALA A 292 10.91 22.44 -6.04
CA ALA A 292 12.14 22.33 -6.83
C ALA A 292 13.18 21.33 -6.26
N LYS A 293 13.06 20.91 -4.99
CA LYS A 293 14.04 20.04 -4.32
C LYS A 293 13.54 18.64 -3.97
N LYS A 294 12.23 18.42 -3.76
CA LYS A 294 11.74 17.14 -3.21
C LYS A 294 10.55 16.49 -3.92
N GLN A 295 9.61 17.23 -4.53
CA GLN A 295 8.46 16.69 -5.29
C GLN A 295 7.61 17.84 -5.88
N PRO A 296 7.78 18.23 -7.16
CA PRO A 296 7.20 19.45 -7.70
C PRO A 296 5.71 19.37 -8.09
N GLU A 297 5.23 18.20 -8.54
CA GLU A 297 3.89 18.05 -9.14
C GLU A 297 2.76 18.15 -8.08
N LEU A 298 2.91 17.48 -6.94
CA LEU A 298 1.92 17.47 -5.84
C LEU A 298 1.71 18.85 -5.19
N VAL A 299 2.78 19.65 -5.11
CA VAL A 299 2.73 20.99 -4.48
C VAL A 299 2.08 22.02 -5.42
N ALA A 300 2.26 21.85 -6.74
CA ALA A 300 1.63 22.70 -7.75
C ALA A 300 0.12 22.49 -7.81
N GLU A 301 -0.35 21.24 -7.69
CA GLU A 301 -1.77 20.89 -7.68
C GLU A 301 -2.53 21.51 -6.49
N TRP A 302 -1.91 21.63 -5.32
CA TRP A 302 -2.58 22.16 -4.11
C TRP A 302 -2.66 23.68 -4.06
N LEU A 303 -1.65 24.37 -4.59
CA LEU A 303 -1.56 25.82 -4.46
C LEU A 303 -2.32 26.57 -5.54
N GLY A 304 -2.78 25.86 -6.59
CA GLY A 304 -3.46 26.43 -7.73
C GLY A 304 -2.55 27.41 -8.45
N SER A 305 -1.99 27.00 -9.58
CA SER A 305 -1.62 27.97 -10.61
C SER A 305 -2.87 28.69 -11.10
#